data_AF-A0A351VED8-F1
#
_entry.id   AF-A0A351VED8-F1
#
_cell.length_a   1.000
_cell.length_b   1.000
_cell.length_c   1.000
_cell.angle_alpha   90.00
_cell.angle_beta   90.00
_cell.angle_gamma   90.00
#
_symmetry.space_group_name_H-M   'P 1'
#
loop_
_entity.id
_entity.type
_entity.pdbx_description
1 polymer ?
#
loop_
_entity_poly.entity_id
_entity_poly.type
_entity_poly.pdbx_seq_one_letter_code
_entity_poly.pdbx_strand_id
1 'polypeptide(L)'
;MLKGKVYMKVALEERREAEKRIKEYVQASAQGLNKKEEDDFRKLVIQNEEAAKKVFRSMEHTGKTYILIYLNSEGKGADIAKEEAKSWAYQMEFINNNAAQEHAFRSWLSGETDIMPETMPVNKYIMGFPHRKNVELCYLSKVCTFTERLIAYGIKTGYVDIVRGPVKEMMRELGISYACSFLERTVRMYQLSEEDVMQMYSAIYAISGNAKTEKEFYRNFICAWLEQDKDRYLAAIEKISKDMRKKIFAVLKRENLHTT
;
A
#
# COMPACT_ATOMS: atom_id res chain seq x y z
N MET A 1 20.06 42.69 23.72
CA MET A 1 20.21 42.44 22.27
C MET A 1 21.19 41.32 21.87
N LEU A 2 22.04 40.79 22.76
CA LEU A 2 23.06 39.78 22.39
C LEU A 2 22.55 38.32 22.32
N LYS A 3 21.57 37.91 23.13
CA LYS A 3 21.03 36.53 23.12
C LYS A 3 20.28 36.16 21.83
N GLY A 4 19.60 37.12 21.18
CA GLY A 4 18.89 36.89 19.92
C GLY A 4 19.82 36.68 18.71
N LYS A 5 21.02 37.27 18.72
CA LYS A 5 22.00 37.10 17.63
C LYS A 5 22.70 35.73 17.66
N VAL A 6 22.91 35.16 18.86
CA VAL A 6 23.51 33.82 19.02
C VAL A 6 22.53 32.73 18.62
N TYR A 7 21.26 32.82 19.07
CA TYR A 7 20.21 31.89 18.67
C TYR A 7 19.96 31.88 17.15
N MET A 8 19.94 33.06 16.52
CA MET A 8 19.82 33.15 15.06
C MET A 8 21.01 32.54 14.32
N LYS A 9 22.23 32.61 14.88
CA LYS A 9 23.43 32.01 14.27
C LYS A 9 23.38 30.49 14.28
N VAL A 10 23.03 29.90 15.43
CA VAL A 10 22.92 28.43 15.59
C VAL A 10 21.85 27.85 14.68
N ALA A 11 20.66 28.47 14.63
CA ALA A 11 19.58 28.04 13.74
C ALA A 11 19.94 28.16 12.24
N LEU A 12 20.78 29.15 11.86
CA LEU A 12 21.24 29.31 10.48
C LEU A 12 22.24 28.22 10.07
N GLU A 13 23.06 27.79 11.02
CA GLU A 13 24.12 26.79 10.80
C GLU A 13 23.54 25.38 10.71
N GLU A 14 22.61 25.03 11.61
CA GLU A 14 21.82 23.78 11.53
C GLU A 14 21.04 23.67 10.22
N ARG A 15 20.43 24.78 9.77
CA ARG A 15 19.70 24.83 8.50
C ARG A 15 20.61 24.59 7.29
N ARG A 16 21.82 25.17 7.27
CA ARG A 16 22.80 24.94 6.19
C ARG A 16 23.27 23.49 6.15
N GLU A 17 23.47 22.89 7.31
CA GLU A 17 23.91 21.50 7.41
C GLU A 17 22.81 20.50 7.02
N ALA A 18 21.55 20.81 7.35
CA ALA A 18 20.39 20.06 6.85
C ALA A 18 20.27 20.17 5.32
N GLU A 19 20.42 21.37 4.75
CA GLU A 19 20.39 21.60 3.30
C GLU A 19 21.50 20.82 2.56
N LYS A 20 22.69 20.75 3.13
CA LYS A 20 23.79 19.93 2.58
C LYS A 20 23.44 18.44 2.58
N ARG A 21 22.94 17.92 3.71
CA ARG A 21 22.51 16.52 3.84
C ARG A 21 21.38 16.15 2.89
N ILE A 22 20.41 17.05 2.68
CA ILE A 22 19.32 16.88 1.70
C ILE A 22 19.91 16.72 0.30
N LYS A 23 20.84 17.60 -0.10
CA LYS A 23 21.44 17.57 -1.43
C LYS A 23 22.20 16.27 -1.69
N GLU A 24 23.00 15.83 -0.72
CA GLU A 24 23.74 14.56 -0.80
C GLU A 24 22.78 13.35 -0.90
N TYR A 25 21.67 13.39 -0.14
CA TYR A 25 20.66 12.33 -0.16
C TYR A 25 19.90 12.25 -1.50
N VAL A 26 19.50 13.39 -2.08
CA VAL A 26 18.86 13.45 -3.39
C VAL A 26 19.79 12.92 -4.48
N GLN A 27 21.08 13.29 -4.45
CA GLN A 27 22.09 12.81 -5.39
C GLN A 27 22.32 11.29 -5.28
N ALA A 28 22.21 10.72 -4.09
CA ALA A 28 22.35 9.28 -3.85
C ALA A 28 21.11 8.44 -4.23
N SER A 29 19.98 9.06 -4.59
CA SER A 29 18.66 8.41 -4.70
C SER A 29 18.41 7.55 -5.97
N ALA A 30 19.48 7.22 -6.73
CA ALA A 30 19.53 6.33 -7.90
C ALA A 30 18.69 6.68 -9.14
N GLN A 31 17.63 7.51 -9.05
CA GLN A 31 16.84 7.95 -10.21
C GLN A 31 16.66 9.48 -10.33
N GLY A 32 17.19 10.25 -9.38
CA GLY A 32 17.09 11.71 -9.40
C GLY A 32 15.66 12.21 -9.16
N LEU A 33 15.55 13.42 -8.64
CA LEU A 33 14.29 14.14 -8.56
C LEU A 33 14.25 15.18 -9.68
N ASN A 34 13.05 15.47 -10.21
CA ASN A 34 12.86 16.66 -11.02
C ASN A 34 12.89 17.91 -10.12
N LYS A 35 13.03 19.09 -10.73
CA LYS A 35 13.20 20.35 -9.97
C LYS A 35 12.04 20.65 -9.00
N LYS A 36 10.80 20.30 -9.36
CA LYS A 36 9.62 20.48 -8.50
C LYS A 36 9.70 19.53 -7.30
N GLU A 37 9.97 18.24 -7.55
CA GLU A 37 10.16 17.22 -6.52
C GLU A 37 11.28 17.60 -5.53
N GLU A 38 12.41 18.13 -6.03
CA GLU A 38 13.53 18.61 -5.19
C GLU A 38 13.12 19.79 -4.30
N ASP A 39 12.45 20.80 -4.87
CA ASP A 39 12.05 22.00 -4.15
C ASP A 39 11.00 21.68 -3.06
N ASP A 40 10.05 20.80 -3.37
CA ASP A 40 9.03 20.38 -2.41
C ASP A 40 9.64 19.52 -1.29
N PHE A 41 10.57 18.63 -1.62
CA PHE A 41 11.24 17.79 -0.61
C PHE A 41 12.13 18.64 0.29
N ARG A 42 12.87 19.58 -0.28
CA ARG A 42 13.71 20.51 0.47
C ARG A 42 12.88 21.36 1.43
N LYS A 43 11.75 21.92 0.98
CA LYS A 43 10.83 22.66 1.85
C LYS A 43 10.32 21.78 2.98
N LEU A 44 9.96 20.53 2.69
CA LEU A 44 9.42 19.62 3.68
C LEU A 44 10.41 19.32 4.80
N VAL A 45 11.63 18.91 4.44
CA VAL A 45 12.65 18.52 5.41
C VAL A 45 13.12 19.72 6.24
N ILE A 46 13.21 20.92 5.64
CA ILE A 46 13.58 22.14 6.37
C ILE A 46 12.49 22.57 7.36
N GLN A 47 11.22 22.31 7.05
CA GLN A 47 10.08 22.74 7.86
C GLN A 47 9.65 21.71 8.92
N ASN A 48 10.12 20.47 8.85
CA ASN A 48 9.67 19.37 9.70
C ASN A 48 10.86 18.53 10.22
N GLU A 49 11.23 18.76 11.48
CA GLU A 49 12.36 18.08 12.14
C GLU A 49 12.17 16.56 12.25
N GLU A 50 10.94 16.09 12.45
CA GLU A 50 10.63 14.67 12.48
C GLU A 50 10.73 14.04 11.09
N ALA A 51 10.30 14.75 10.04
CA ALA A 51 10.53 14.32 8.65
C ALA A 51 12.02 14.21 8.36
N ALA A 52 12.83 15.20 8.78
CA ALA A 52 14.28 15.14 8.66
C ALA A 52 14.87 13.93 9.41
N LYS A 53 14.49 13.73 10.68
CA LYS A 53 14.96 12.59 11.48
C LYS A 53 14.61 11.26 10.80
N LYS A 54 13.39 11.08 10.29
CA LYS A 54 13.00 9.81 9.70
C LYS A 54 13.62 9.59 8.31
N VAL A 55 13.78 10.64 7.49
CA VAL A 55 14.53 10.58 6.21
C VAL A 55 15.99 10.15 6.44
N PHE A 56 16.64 10.70 7.47
CA PHE A 56 18.07 10.53 7.70
C PHE A 56 18.44 9.42 8.71
N ARG A 57 17.48 8.81 9.40
CA ARG A 57 17.74 7.79 10.45
C ARG A 57 18.17 6.43 9.94
N SER A 58 18.06 6.14 8.65
CA SER A 58 18.50 4.87 8.08
C SER A 58 19.24 5.10 6.76
N MET A 59 20.57 5.07 6.79
CA MET A 59 21.40 5.07 5.57
C MET A 59 21.13 3.86 4.65
N GLU A 60 20.33 2.88 5.10
CA GLU A 60 19.90 1.71 4.33
C GLU A 60 18.69 1.93 3.41
N HIS A 61 17.99 3.07 3.53
CA HIS A 61 16.79 3.39 2.75
C HIS A 61 17.06 4.57 1.81
N THR A 62 17.92 4.35 0.82
CA THR A 62 18.24 5.32 -0.23
C THR A 62 17.37 5.07 -1.47
N GLY A 63 16.72 6.12 -2.00
CA GLY A 63 15.99 6.04 -3.27
C GLY A 63 14.89 7.10 -3.45
N LYS A 64 14.61 7.49 -4.70
CA LYS A 64 13.54 8.42 -5.10
C LYS A 64 12.20 8.12 -4.40
N THR A 65 11.86 6.83 -4.36
CA THR A 65 10.80 6.22 -3.55
C THR A 65 10.59 6.83 -2.16
N TYR A 66 11.65 6.95 -1.37
CA TYR A 66 11.53 7.40 0.03
C TYR A 66 11.19 8.89 0.09
N ILE A 67 11.75 9.67 -0.82
CA ILE A 67 11.44 11.10 -0.97
C ILE A 67 9.97 11.28 -1.35
N LEU A 68 9.45 10.48 -2.29
CA LEU A 68 8.03 10.46 -2.66
C LEU A 68 7.15 10.05 -1.47
N ILE A 69 7.58 9.06 -0.68
CA ILE A 69 6.92 8.63 0.55
C ILE A 69 6.76 9.79 1.55
N TYR A 70 7.80 10.60 1.79
CA TYR A 70 7.70 11.76 2.70
C TYR A 70 6.83 12.86 2.14
N LEU A 71 7.05 13.23 0.88
CA LEU A 71 6.21 14.22 0.19
C LEU A 71 4.73 13.84 0.26
N ASN A 72 4.43 12.54 0.10
CA ASN A 72 3.08 12.01 0.23
C ASN A 72 2.56 12.05 1.66
N SER A 73 3.38 11.68 2.66
CA SER A 73 2.97 11.68 4.07
C SER A 73 2.51 13.06 4.59
N GLU A 74 2.92 14.12 3.90
CA GLU A 74 2.69 15.51 4.29
C GLU A 74 1.79 16.26 3.29
N GLY A 75 1.12 15.52 2.39
CA GLY A 75 0.14 16.07 1.44
C GLY A 75 0.73 16.94 0.33
N LYS A 76 2.06 16.95 0.16
CA LYS A 76 2.78 17.74 -0.86
C LYS A 76 3.15 16.93 -2.12
N GLY A 77 2.86 15.63 -2.14
CA GLY A 77 3.22 14.73 -3.23
C GLY A 77 2.06 14.27 -4.13
N ALA A 78 0.84 14.79 -3.97
CA ALA A 78 -0.35 14.26 -4.66
C ALA A 78 -0.22 14.21 -6.18
N ASP A 79 0.34 15.25 -6.83
CA ASP A 79 0.57 15.24 -8.28
C ASP A 79 1.61 14.18 -8.68
N ILE A 80 2.70 14.09 -7.93
CA ILE A 80 3.79 13.15 -8.20
C ILE A 80 3.32 11.70 -7.96
N ALA A 81 2.51 11.49 -6.93
CA ALA A 81 1.86 10.22 -6.64
C ALA A 81 0.91 9.80 -7.77
N LYS A 82 0.16 10.74 -8.35
CA LYS A 82 -0.71 10.48 -9.51
C LYS A 82 0.11 10.14 -10.76
N GLU A 83 1.21 10.84 -11.01
CA GLU A 83 2.12 10.54 -12.13
C GLU A 83 2.76 9.16 -11.98
N GLU A 84 3.22 8.81 -10.78
CA GLU A 84 3.80 7.49 -10.48
C GLU A 84 2.75 6.38 -10.60
N ALA A 85 1.56 6.59 -10.03
CA ALA A 85 0.41 5.69 -10.18
C ALA A 85 0.04 5.45 -11.65
N LYS A 86 0.01 6.52 -12.45
CA LYS A 86 -0.21 6.42 -13.89
C LYS A 86 0.89 5.63 -14.58
N SER A 87 2.16 5.96 -14.33
CA SER A 87 3.31 5.22 -14.87
C SER A 87 3.17 3.72 -14.60
N TRP A 88 2.79 3.32 -13.38
CA TRP A 88 2.63 1.91 -13.02
C TRP A 88 1.47 1.24 -13.71
N ALA A 89 0.30 1.89 -13.73
CA ALA A 89 -0.87 1.35 -14.42
C ALA A 89 -0.53 1.01 -15.88
N TYR A 90 0.26 1.85 -16.55
CA TYR A 90 0.67 1.66 -17.95
C TYR A 90 1.85 0.69 -18.15
N GLN A 91 2.60 0.35 -17.09
CA GLN A 91 3.65 -0.67 -17.13
C GLN A 91 3.15 -2.10 -16.90
N MET A 92 1.94 -2.29 -16.36
CA MET A 92 1.39 -3.62 -16.15
C MET A 92 1.22 -4.36 -17.49
N GLU A 93 1.56 -5.64 -17.52
CA GLU A 93 1.37 -6.51 -18.68
C GLU A 93 0.24 -7.50 -18.41
N PHE A 94 -0.58 -7.77 -19.43
CA PHE A 94 -1.74 -8.64 -19.30
C PHE A 94 -1.72 -9.77 -20.34
N ILE A 95 -2.39 -10.89 -20.02
CA ILE A 95 -2.49 -12.07 -20.90
C ILE A 95 -3.89 -12.14 -21.50
N ASN A 96 -3.97 -12.37 -22.81
CA ASN A 96 -5.21 -12.70 -23.54
C ASN A 96 -6.35 -11.67 -23.39
N ASN A 97 -6.04 -10.37 -23.20
CA ASN A 97 -7.04 -9.30 -23.13
C ASN A 97 -7.09 -8.50 -24.43
N ASN A 98 -8.25 -7.90 -24.73
CA ASN A 98 -8.35 -6.97 -25.84
C ASN A 98 -7.87 -5.56 -25.43
N ALA A 99 -7.44 -4.77 -26.42
CA ALA A 99 -6.88 -3.43 -26.17
C ALA A 99 -7.86 -2.47 -25.47
N ALA A 100 -9.16 -2.62 -25.70
CA ALA A 100 -10.18 -1.77 -25.07
C ALA A 100 -10.35 -2.08 -23.58
N GLN A 101 -10.32 -3.35 -23.19
CA GLN A 101 -10.37 -3.80 -21.80
C GLN A 101 -9.11 -3.36 -21.04
N GLU A 102 -7.94 -3.53 -21.64
CA GLU A 102 -6.70 -3.03 -21.04
C GLU A 102 -6.72 -1.52 -20.87
N HIS A 103 -7.17 -0.77 -21.88
CA HIS A 103 -7.29 0.67 -21.79
C HIS A 103 -8.26 1.10 -20.68
N ALA A 104 -9.45 0.52 -20.63
CA ALA A 104 -10.44 0.80 -19.59
C ALA A 104 -9.88 0.51 -18.18
N PHE A 105 -9.19 -0.62 -18.02
CA PHE A 105 -8.52 -0.96 -16.78
C PHE A 105 -7.41 0.02 -16.41
N ARG A 106 -6.55 0.41 -17.35
CA ARG A 106 -5.45 1.36 -17.09
C ARG A 106 -5.97 2.74 -16.72
N SER A 107 -6.95 3.26 -17.46
CA SER A 107 -7.59 4.54 -17.15
C SER A 107 -8.28 4.50 -15.79
N TRP A 108 -8.95 3.40 -15.44
CA TRP A 108 -9.48 3.23 -14.09
C TRP A 108 -8.36 3.15 -13.05
N LEU A 109 -7.41 2.24 -13.18
CA LEU A 109 -6.37 2.03 -12.16
C LEU A 109 -5.55 3.31 -11.90
N SER A 110 -5.21 4.07 -12.94
CA SER A 110 -4.45 5.33 -12.86
C SER A 110 -5.22 6.52 -12.29
N GLY A 111 -6.55 6.47 -12.18
CA GLY A 111 -7.35 7.59 -11.71
C GLY A 111 -7.91 8.51 -12.80
N GLU A 112 -7.79 8.17 -14.08
CA GLU A 112 -8.35 8.95 -15.19
C GLU A 112 -9.87 8.84 -15.28
N THR A 113 -10.44 7.71 -14.82
CA THR A 113 -11.89 7.50 -14.69
C THR A 113 -12.19 6.81 -13.38
N ASP A 114 -13.30 7.15 -12.74
CA ASP A 114 -13.78 6.46 -11.53
C ASP A 114 -14.61 5.21 -11.83
N ILE A 115 -14.90 4.97 -13.12
CA ILE A 115 -15.69 3.82 -13.56
C ILE A 115 -14.81 2.57 -13.53
N MET A 116 -15.06 1.70 -12.56
CA MET A 116 -14.41 0.40 -12.48
C MET A 116 -14.88 -0.50 -13.64
N PRO A 117 -13.98 -1.14 -14.41
CA PRO A 117 -14.39 -2.04 -15.47
C PRO A 117 -15.09 -3.28 -14.90
N GLU A 118 -16.08 -3.79 -15.63
CA GLU A 118 -16.81 -5.00 -15.27
C GLU A 118 -15.91 -6.24 -15.30
N THR A 119 -15.05 -6.33 -16.33
CA THR A 119 -14.07 -7.40 -16.49
C THR A 119 -12.67 -6.90 -16.19
N MET A 120 -11.98 -7.61 -15.30
CA MET A 120 -10.59 -7.30 -14.92
C MET A 120 -9.63 -8.10 -15.79
N PRO A 121 -8.61 -7.47 -16.40
CA PRO A 121 -7.63 -8.19 -17.20
C PRO A 121 -6.74 -9.07 -16.31
N VAL A 122 -6.37 -10.24 -16.82
CA VAL A 122 -5.47 -11.18 -16.14
C VAL A 122 -4.04 -10.66 -16.25
N ASN A 123 -3.41 -10.37 -15.11
CA ASN A 123 -2.01 -9.91 -15.10
C ASN A 123 -1.08 -11.05 -15.54
N LYS A 124 -0.12 -10.72 -16.39
CA LYS A 124 0.90 -11.66 -16.87
C LYS A 124 1.82 -12.14 -15.76
N TYR A 125 2.14 -11.25 -14.83
CA TYR A 125 3.00 -11.51 -13.69
C TYR A 125 2.13 -11.57 -12.42
N ILE A 126 1.68 -12.78 -12.06
CA ILE A 126 1.06 -13.06 -10.77
C ILE A 126 2.18 -13.18 -9.72
N MET A 127 2.95 -12.11 -9.54
CA MET A 127 4.05 -12.05 -8.58
C MET A 127 3.82 -10.86 -7.66
N GLY A 128 3.89 -11.10 -6.36
CA GLY A 128 3.85 -10.04 -5.36
C GLY A 128 4.90 -8.96 -5.62
N PHE A 129 4.62 -7.74 -5.15
CA PHE A 129 5.57 -6.65 -5.28
C PHE A 129 6.77 -6.86 -4.34
N PRO A 130 8.00 -6.48 -4.75
CA PRO A 130 9.14 -6.38 -3.85
C PRO A 130 8.81 -5.51 -2.64
N HIS A 131 9.45 -5.76 -1.49
CA HIS A 131 9.18 -5.03 -0.25
C HIS A 131 9.13 -3.50 -0.44
N ARG A 132 10.12 -2.93 -1.14
CA ARG A 132 10.19 -1.48 -1.42
C ARG A 132 8.93 -0.95 -2.11
N LYS A 133 8.39 -1.70 -3.06
CA LYS A 133 7.18 -1.35 -3.81
C LYS A 133 5.92 -1.42 -2.93
N ASN A 134 5.83 -2.36 -1.99
CA ASN A 134 4.73 -2.40 -1.03
C ASN A 134 4.75 -1.19 -0.08
N VAL A 135 5.94 -0.73 0.32
CA VAL A 135 6.07 0.49 1.14
C VAL A 135 5.60 1.71 0.34
N GLU A 136 5.99 1.83 -0.94
CA GLU A 136 5.48 2.89 -1.84
C GLU A 136 3.94 2.89 -1.90
N LEU A 137 3.33 1.73 -2.15
CA LEU A 137 1.88 1.57 -2.19
C LEU A 137 1.20 1.95 -0.87
N CYS A 138 1.81 1.60 0.27
CA CYS A 138 1.33 2.00 1.58
C CYS A 138 1.22 3.54 1.69
N TYR A 139 2.24 4.29 1.27
CA TYR A 139 2.19 5.75 1.37
C TYR A 139 1.35 6.40 0.26
N LEU A 140 1.29 5.83 -0.94
CA LEU A 140 0.37 6.26 -2.01
C LEU A 140 -1.09 6.22 -1.53
N SER A 141 -1.44 5.26 -0.66
CA SER A 141 -2.78 5.12 -0.10
C SER A 141 -3.31 6.34 0.66
N LYS A 142 -2.41 7.23 1.12
CA LYS A 142 -2.78 8.47 1.83
C LYS A 142 -3.13 9.62 0.90
N VAL A 143 -2.69 9.57 -0.35
CA VAL A 143 -2.71 10.74 -1.27
C VAL A 143 -3.49 10.50 -2.55
N CYS A 144 -3.67 9.25 -2.96
CA CYS A 144 -4.48 8.91 -4.12
C CYS A 144 -5.15 7.55 -3.96
N THR A 145 -6.14 7.29 -4.82
CA THR A 145 -6.92 6.05 -4.80
C THR A 145 -6.22 4.88 -5.49
N PHE A 146 -4.98 5.05 -5.98
CA PHE A 146 -4.29 4.02 -6.76
C PHE A 146 -4.17 2.70 -5.97
N THR A 147 -3.71 2.78 -4.73
CA THR A 147 -3.58 1.59 -3.87
C THR A 147 -4.94 0.95 -3.59
N GLU A 148 -6.02 1.74 -3.45
CA GLU A 148 -7.37 1.20 -3.24
C GLU A 148 -7.87 0.44 -4.47
N ARG A 149 -7.68 1.01 -5.66
CA ARG A 149 -8.02 0.37 -6.95
C ARG A 149 -7.22 -0.90 -7.16
N LEU A 150 -5.94 -0.86 -6.80
CA LEU A 150 -5.06 -2.02 -6.88
C LEU A 150 -5.48 -3.14 -5.91
N ILE A 151 -5.91 -2.81 -4.69
CA ILE A 151 -6.47 -3.80 -3.75
C ILE A 151 -7.82 -4.34 -4.25
N ALA A 152 -8.70 -3.48 -4.77
CA ALA A 152 -9.98 -3.91 -5.34
C ALA A 152 -9.76 -4.88 -6.53
N TYR A 153 -8.78 -4.57 -7.38
CA TYR A 153 -8.33 -5.48 -8.44
C TYR A 153 -7.83 -6.81 -7.87
N GLY A 154 -6.97 -6.78 -6.85
CA GLY A 154 -6.44 -7.98 -6.20
C GLY A 154 -7.53 -8.87 -5.62
N ILE A 155 -8.53 -8.27 -4.94
CA ILE A 155 -9.70 -8.99 -4.41
C ILE A 155 -10.49 -9.65 -5.54
N LYS A 156 -10.86 -8.90 -6.58
CA LYS A 156 -11.65 -9.42 -7.71
C LYS A 156 -10.95 -10.52 -8.52
N THR A 157 -9.62 -10.51 -8.55
CA THR A 157 -8.83 -11.47 -9.33
C THR A 157 -8.23 -12.61 -8.49
N GLY A 158 -8.36 -12.55 -7.17
CA GLY A 158 -7.75 -13.52 -6.26
C GLY A 158 -6.24 -13.38 -6.11
N TYR A 159 -5.64 -12.25 -6.50
CA TYR A 159 -4.20 -11.99 -6.37
C TYR A 159 -3.82 -11.57 -4.95
N VAL A 160 -3.56 -12.58 -4.12
CA VAL A 160 -3.32 -12.43 -2.68
C VAL A 160 -2.19 -11.46 -2.36
N ASP A 161 -1.05 -11.54 -3.05
CA ASP A 161 0.11 -10.69 -2.72
C ASP A 161 -0.08 -9.20 -3.07
N ILE A 162 -0.95 -8.90 -4.05
CA ILE A 162 -1.32 -7.51 -4.39
C ILE A 162 -2.08 -6.85 -3.24
N VAL A 163 -2.88 -7.63 -2.50
CA VAL A 163 -3.63 -7.15 -1.34
C VAL A 163 -2.74 -7.19 -0.10
N ARG A 164 -2.12 -8.33 0.17
CA ARG A 164 -1.35 -8.60 1.39
C ARG A 164 -0.18 -7.65 1.57
N GLY A 165 0.63 -7.47 0.52
CA GLY A 165 1.87 -6.68 0.58
C GLY A 165 1.61 -5.26 1.07
N PRO A 166 0.80 -4.46 0.37
CA PRO A 166 0.50 -3.09 0.79
C PRO A 166 -0.16 -3.00 2.15
N VAL A 167 -1.13 -3.87 2.49
CA VAL A 167 -1.83 -3.84 3.78
C VAL A 167 -0.86 -4.15 4.93
N LYS A 168 0.06 -5.10 4.74
CA LYS A 168 1.10 -5.41 5.71
C LYS A 168 1.97 -4.19 6.01
N GLU A 169 2.37 -3.45 4.97
CA GLU A 169 3.14 -2.23 5.15
C GLU A 169 2.29 -1.11 5.76
N MET A 170 1.00 -1.00 5.46
CA MET A 170 0.09 -0.05 6.14
C MET A 170 0.00 -0.34 7.64
N MET A 171 -0.14 -1.60 8.04
CA MET A 171 -0.15 -1.95 9.46
C MET A 171 1.14 -1.56 10.17
N ARG A 172 2.29 -1.71 9.48
CA ARG A 172 3.62 -1.41 10.03
C ARG A 172 3.91 0.09 10.10
N GLU A 173 3.63 0.81 9.02
CA GLU A 173 4.03 2.21 8.83
C GLU A 173 2.95 3.20 9.30
N LEU A 174 1.68 2.86 9.12
CA LEU A 174 0.52 3.74 9.35
C LEU A 174 -0.39 3.28 10.49
N GLY A 175 -0.20 2.05 10.97
CA GLY A 175 -0.91 1.45 12.08
C GLY A 175 -2.15 0.64 11.66
N ILE A 176 -2.53 -0.28 12.55
CA ILE A 176 -3.67 -1.21 12.36
C ILE A 176 -4.98 -0.47 12.09
N SER A 177 -5.27 0.59 12.85
CA SER A 177 -6.51 1.37 12.67
C SER A 177 -6.61 1.95 11.26
N TYR A 178 -5.50 2.44 10.71
CA TYR A 178 -5.49 2.96 9.34
C TYR A 178 -5.76 1.85 8.33
N ALA A 179 -5.08 0.70 8.49
CA ALA A 179 -5.28 -0.45 7.60
C ALA A 179 -6.74 -0.96 7.61
N CYS A 180 -7.39 -1.04 8.78
CA CYS A 180 -8.81 -1.40 8.89
C CYS A 180 -9.70 -0.42 8.12
N SER A 181 -9.62 0.88 8.45
CA SER A 181 -10.47 1.89 7.81
C SER A 181 -10.21 1.99 6.30
N PHE A 182 -8.96 1.78 5.86
CA PHE A 182 -8.61 1.73 4.44
C PHE A 182 -9.31 0.57 3.72
N LEU A 183 -9.29 -0.63 4.30
CA LEU A 183 -9.93 -1.79 3.73
C LEU A 183 -11.45 -1.65 3.69
N GLU A 184 -12.08 -1.21 4.79
CA GLU A 184 -13.53 -0.95 4.86
C GLU A 184 -13.97 0.06 3.79
N ARG A 185 -13.22 1.16 3.65
CA ARG A 185 -13.48 2.17 2.62
C ARG A 185 -13.34 1.58 1.22
N THR A 186 -12.31 0.78 0.97
CA THR A 186 -12.07 0.12 -0.32
C THR A 186 -13.23 -0.82 -0.69
N VAL A 187 -13.65 -1.68 0.23
CA VAL A 187 -14.78 -2.62 0.03
C VAL A 187 -16.05 -1.85 -0.31
N ARG A 188 -16.36 -0.78 0.45
CA ARG A 188 -17.55 0.04 0.23
C ARG A 188 -17.51 0.81 -1.09
N MET A 189 -16.38 1.45 -1.40
CA MET A 189 -16.23 2.29 -2.60
C MET A 189 -16.40 1.49 -3.89
N TYR A 190 -15.80 0.30 -3.95
CA TYR A 190 -15.83 -0.56 -5.14
C TYR A 190 -16.91 -1.64 -5.09
N GLN A 191 -17.79 -1.59 -4.09
CA GLN A 191 -18.92 -2.53 -3.90
C GLN A 191 -18.45 -3.99 -4.03
N LEU A 192 -17.33 -4.31 -3.38
CA LEU A 192 -16.76 -5.66 -3.45
C LEU A 192 -17.69 -6.63 -2.74
N SER A 193 -17.88 -7.81 -3.34
CA SER A 193 -18.76 -8.81 -2.74
C SER A 193 -18.17 -9.28 -1.41
N GLU A 194 -19.04 -9.48 -0.42
CA GLU A 194 -18.62 -9.98 0.89
C GLU A 194 -17.94 -11.35 0.77
N GLU A 195 -18.39 -12.15 -0.21
CA GLU A 195 -17.80 -13.45 -0.53
C GLU A 195 -16.34 -13.33 -1.02
N ASP A 196 -16.05 -12.45 -1.97
CA ASP A 196 -14.67 -12.25 -2.46
C ASP A 196 -13.75 -11.75 -1.34
N VAL A 197 -14.28 -10.89 -0.47
CA VAL A 197 -13.54 -10.36 0.70
C VAL A 197 -13.26 -11.47 1.71
N MET A 198 -14.26 -12.31 2.04
CA MET A 198 -14.09 -13.48 2.90
C MET A 198 -13.03 -14.43 2.36
N GLN A 199 -13.08 -14.74 1.07
CA GLN A 199 -12.12 -15.60 0.40
C GLN A 199 -10.70 -15.00 0.45
N MET A 200 -10.56 -13.72 0.12
CA MET A 200 -9.26 -13.05 0.10
C MET A 200 -8.63 -12.99 1.49
N TYR A 201 -9.37 -12.54 2.51
CA TYR A 201 -8.81 -12.36 3.85
C TYR A 201 -8.47 -13.70 4.49
N SER A 202 -9.27 -14.73 4.22
CA SER A 202 -9.00 -16.10 4.66
C SER A 202 -7.76 -16.69 3.99
N ALA A 203 -7.58 -16.43 2.69
CA ALA A 203 -6.37 -16.82 1.98
C ALA A 203 -5.13 -16.13 2.59
N ILE A 204 -5.19 -14.82 2.83
CA ILE A 204 -4.09 -14.07 3.47
C ILE A 204 -3.78 -14.64 4.86
N TYR A 205 -4.80 -14.82 5.69
CA TYR A 205 -4.65 -15.42 7.02
C TYR A 205 -3.96 -16.78 6.97
N ALA A 206 -4.37 -17.64 6.03
CA ALA A 206 -3.79 -18.97 5.87
C ALA A 206 -2.31 -18.94 5.44
N ILE A 207 -1.89 -17.95 4.65
CA ILE A 207 -0.50 -17.81 4.19
C ILE A 207 0.38 -16.91 5.07
N SER A 208 -0.19 -16.22 6.05
CA SER A 208 0.54 -15.29 6.94
C SER A 208 1.58 -16.00 7.83
N GLY A 209 1.55 -17.32 7.91
CA GLY A 209 2.55 -18.13 8.60
C GLY A 209 2.68 -17.76 10.08
N ASN A 210 3.87 -17.30 10.48
CA ASN A 210 4.21 -16.93 11.86
C ASN A 210 4.17 -15.41 12.11
N ALA A 211 3.72 -14.59 11.15
CA ALA A 211 3.63 -13.15 11.32
C ALA A 211 2.47 -12.81 12.27
N LYS A 212 2.74 -12.76 13.59
CA LYS A 212 1.71 -12.65 14.64
C LYS A 212 0.73 -11.49 14.39
N THR A 213 1.23 -10.29 14.13
CA THR A 213 0.40 -9.10 13.93
C THR A 213 -0.50 -9.21 12.69
N GLU A 214 0.05 -9.64 11.55
CA GLU A 214 -0.71 -9.83 10.31
C GLU A 214 -1.80 -10.91 10.50
N LYS A 215 -1.42 -12.01 11.13
CA LYS A 215 -2.31 -13.12 11.40
C LYS A 215 -3.46 -12.72 12.33
N GLU A 216 -3.17 -12.00 13.41
CA GLU A 216 -4.17 -11.50 14.36
C GLU A 216 -5.12 -10.49 13.70
N PHE A 217 -4.58 -9.61 12.85
CA PHE A 217 -5.38 -8.66 12.07
C PHE A 217 -6.46 -9.36 11.23
N TYR A 218 -6.08 -10.32 10.38
CA TYR A 218 -7.06 -11.04 9.55
C TYR A 218 -7.94 -12.00 10.34
N ARG A 219 -7.43 -12.57 11.44
CA ARG A 219 -8.22 -13.44 12.33
C ARG A 219 -9.45 -12.74 12.88
N ASN A 220 -9.36 -11.44 13.21
CA ASN A 220 -10.49 -10.69 13.76
C ASN A 220 -11.68 -10.63 12.79
N PHE A 221 -11.43 -10.43 11.50
CA PHE A 221 -12.49 -10.47 10.47
C PHE A 221 -13.11 -11.87 10.35
N ILE A 222 -12.26 -12.91 10.34
CA ILE A 222 -12.71 -14.31 10.24
C ILE A 222 -13.56 -14.72 11.43
N CYS A 223 -13.15 -14.37 12.65
CA CYS A 223 -13.95 -14.63 13.85
C CYS A 223 -15.31 -13.92 13.77
N ALA A 224 -15.35 -12.66 13.36
CA ALA A 224 -16.60 -11.92 13.20
C ALA A 224 -17.55 -12.60 12.20
N TRP A 225 -17.05 -13.07 11.05
CA TRP A 225 -17.87 -13.80 10.07
C TRP A 225 -18.35 -15.15 10.58
N LEU A 226 -17.50 -15.91 11.28
CA LEU A 226 -17.86 -17.19 11.88
C LEU A 226 -18.93 -17.03 12.98
N GLU A 227 -18.88 -15.95 13.75
CA GLU A 227 -19.86 -15.63 14.79
C GLU A 227 -21.18 -15.15 14.20
N GLN A 228 -21.14 -14.38 13.10
CA GLN A 228 -22.32 -13.82 12.47
C GLN A 228 -23.11 -14.85 11.64
N ASP A 229 -22.43 -15.58 10.75
CA ASP A 229 -23.04 -16.58 9.86
C ASP A 229 -21.97 -17.59 9.40
N LYS A 230 -21.78 -18.61 10.23
CA LYS A 230 -20.79 -19.67 9.99
C LYS A 230 -21.03 -20.39 8.66
N ASP A 231 -22.27 -20.73 8.33
CA ASP A 231 -22.58 -21.54 7.15
C ASP A 231 -22.31 -20.75 5.87
N ARG A 232 -22.67 -19.46 5.84
CA ARG A 232 -22.35 -18.56 4.74
C ARG A 232 -20.84 -18.40 4.56
N TYR A 233 -20.09 -18.22 5.64
CA TYR A 233 -18.63 -18.13 5.57
C TYR A 233 -18.03 -19.42 5.01
N LEU A 234 -18.43 -20.59 5.51
CA LEU A 234 -17.93 -21.88 5.02
C LEU A 234 -18.28 -22.10 3.54
N ALA A 235 -19.50 -21.73 3.12
CA ALA A 235 -19.92 -21.80 1.72
C ALA A 235 -19.08 -20.88 0.82
N ALA A 236 -18.68 -19.69 1.29
CA ALA A 236 -17.78 -18.81 0.57
C ALA A 236 -16.39 -19.45 0.36
N ILE A 237 -15.83 -20.08 1.40
CA ILE A 237 -14.53 -20.76 1.32
C ILE A 237 -14.58 -21.99 0.41
N GLU A 238 -15.72 -22.66 0.29
CA GLU A 238 -15.87 -23.81 -0.62
C GLU A 238 -15.70 -23.46 -2.10
N LYS A 239 -15.90 -22.20 -2.50
CA LYS A 239 -15.79 -21.76 -3.91
C LYS A 239 -14.37 -21.39 -4.34
N ILE A 240 -13.41 -21.30 -3.40
CA ILE A 240 -12.00 -21.01 -3.75
C ILE A 240 -11.31 -22.25 -4.32
N SER A 241 -10.12 -22.07 -4.91
CA SER A 241 -9.32 -23.18 -5.45
C SER A 241 -9.06 -24.27 -4.40
N LYS A 242 -9.09 -25.53 -4.86
CA LYS A 242 -8.96 -26.72 -4.00
C LYS A 242 -7.75 -26.65 -3.05
N ASP A 243 -6.62 -26.16 -3.53
CA ASP A 243 -5.39 -26.08 -2.75
C ASP A 243 -5.44 -24.98 -1.69
N MET A 244 -6.00 -23.81 -2.03
CA MET A 244 -6.18 -22.74 -1.05
C MET A 244 -7.23 -23.11 0.00
N ARG A 245 -8.35 -23.71 -0.43
CA ARG A 245 -9.39 -24.23 0.46
C ARG A 245 -8.82 -25.18 1.52
N LYS A 246 -8.00 -26.15 1.09
CA LYS A 246 -7.32 -27.08 2.00
C LYS A 246 -6.44 -26.35 3.02
N LYS A 247 -5.67 -25.35 2.58
CA LYS A 247 -4.82 -24.54 3.47
C LYS A 247 -5.65 -23.78 4.50
N ILE A 248 -6.73 -23.12 4.07
CA ILE A 248 -7.62 -22.37 4.95
C ILE A 248 -8.21 -23.30 6.01
N PHE A 249 -8.83 -24.42 5.62
CA PHE A 249 -9.42 -25.35 6.59
C PHE A 249 -8.41 -25.97 7.55
N ALA A 250 -7.19 -26.27 7.08
CA ALA A 250 -6.13 -26.76 7.95
C ALA A 250 -5.76 -25.74 9.04
N VAL A 251 -5.70 -24.45 8.70
CA VAL A 251 -5.41 -23.37 9.64
C VAL A 251 -6.59 -23.15 10.60
N LEU A 252 -7.83 -23.12 10.11
CA LEU A 252 -9.02 -22.97 10.96
C LEU A 252 -9.15 -24.11 11.99
N LYS A 253 -8.87 -25.35 11.59
CA LYS A 253 -8.87 -26.51 12.48
C LYS A 253 -7.76 -26.42 13.53
N ARG A 254 -6.54 -26.07 13.12
CA ARG A 254 -5.40 -25.91 14.02
C ARG A 254 -5.64 -24.83 15.09
N GLU A 255 -6.43 -23.82 14.76
CA GLU A 255 -6.72 -22.67 15.65
C GLU A 255 -8.07 -22.76 16.34
N ASN A 256 -8.71 -23.94 16.30
CA ASN A 256 -10.00 -24.22 16.93
C ASN A 256 -11.13 -23.24 16.50
N LEU A 257 -11.01 -22.68 15.29
CA LEU A 257 -12.04 -21.82 14.68
C LEU A 257 -13.05 -22.62 13.87
N HIS A 258 -12.70 -23.85 13.52
CA HIS A 258 -13.58 -24.78 12.84
C HIS A 258 -13.36 -26.20 13.38
N THR A 259 -14.37 -26.71 14.09
CA THR A 259 -14.46 -28.11 14.47
C THR A 259 -15.28 -28.84 13.42
N THR A 260 -14.68 -29.89 12.85
CA THR A 260 -15.39 -30.88 12.02
C THR A 260 -16.31 -31.70 12.89
#